data_AF-A0A955T0Y6-F1
#
_entry.id   AF-A0A955T0Y6-F1
#
_cell.length_a   1.000
_cell.length_b   1.000
_cell.length_c   1.000
_cell.angle_alpha   90.00
_cell.angle_beta   90.00
_cell.angle_gamma   90.00
#
_symmetry.space_group_name_H-M   'P 1'
#
loop_
_entity.id
_entity.type
_entity.pdbx_description
1 polymer ?
#
loop_
_entity_poly.entity_id
_entity_poly.type
_entity_poly.pdbx_seq_one_letter_code
_entity_poly.pdbx_strand_id
1 'polypeptide(L)'
;LGAHHLIPTGVIDPNSTEAEAMINHLEDFQFFQSGMGEYPRERNEADRFNLGGFAKVQPYYCRIVDVYALRDEVKPFIRSYFNAIPTLLSREILSFWEHFHNIAAWNKTHETGWFLSQTRTMFLMERGGELWLAPFVTNNWLMDGMEVSIENAPTHFGPVGYRLISSVNQGFIDAIIEPPKRNPPESIVLRVRHPEGKPIKTVRVGDRDWKDFDREKETIRLTPGEKAIHVRVEY
;
A
#
# COMPACT_ATOMS: atom_id res chain seq x y z
N LEU A 1 11.29 5.25 18.66
CA LEU A 1 11.99 6.09 17.66
C LEU A 1 13.26 5.38 17.24
N GLY A 2 13.41 5.05 15.96
CA GLY A 2 14.60 4.36 15.44
C GLY A 2 15.16 5.08 14.21
N ALA A 3 16.36 4.70 13.79
CA ALA A 3 17.04 5.32 12.65
C ALA A 3 16.30 5.15 11.30
N HIS A 4 15.39 4.17 11.19
CA HIS A 4 14.59 3.93 9.99
C HIS A 4 13.75 5.15 9.56
N HIS A 5 13.47 6.12 10.44
CA HIS A 5 12.79 7.37 10.06
C HIS A 5 13.61 8.23 9.09
N LEU A 6 14.92 8.01 9.01
CA LEU A 6 15.81 8.68 8.04
C LEU A 6 15.50 8.25 6.60
N ILE A 7 14.89 7.09 6.39
CA ILE A 7 14.52 6.57 5.06
C ILE A 7 13.34 7.37 4.46
N PRO A 8 12.15 7.44 5.07
CA PRO A 8 11.03 8.18 4.50
C PRO A 8 11.21 9.69 4.50
N THR A 9 12.26 10.21 5.16
CA THR A 9 12.64 11.63 5.09
C THR A 9 13.71 11.91 4.01
N GLY A 10 14.14 10.89 3.26
CA GLY A 10 15.07 11.03 2.14
C GLY A 10 16.54 11.21 2.55
N VAL A 11 16.89 10.98 3.82
CA VAL A 11 18.27 11.05 4.31
C VAL A 11 19.04 9.76 3.97
N ILE A 12 18.37 8.62 4.00
CA ILE A 12 18.93 7.31 3.64
C ILE A 12 18.15 6.75 2.45
N ASP A 13 18.86 6.27 1.42
CA ASP A 13 18.24 5.58 0.29
C ASP A 13 17.50 4.33 0.79
N PRO A 14 16.20 4.17 0.49
CA PRO A 14 15.41 2.99 0.89
C PRO A 14 16.02 1.65 0.43
N ASN A 15 16.83 1.63 -0.62
CA ASN A 15 17.47 0.42 -1.15
C ASN A 15 18.94 0.25 -0.71
N SER A 16 19.42 1.12 0.18
CA SER A 16 20.77 1.00 0.74
C SER A 16 20.94 -0.22 1.64
N THR A 17 22.19 -0.64 1.85
CA THR A 17 22.53 -1.70 2.81
C THR A 17 22.18 -1.30 4.24
N GLU A 18 22.27 -0.03 4.59
CA GLU A 18 21.87 0.50 5.89
C GLU A 18 20.36 0.39 6.10
N ALA A 19 19.56 0.73 5.09
CA ALA A 19 18.11 0.56 5.15
C ALA A 19 17.73 -0.92 5.31
N GLU A 20 18.35 -1.81 4.54
CA GLU A 20 18.18 -3.25 4.64
C GLU A 20 18.48 -3.77 6.06
N ALA A 21 19.62 -3.37 6.65
CA ALA A 21 19.98 -3.76 8.01
C ALA A 21 18.96 -3.26 9.05
N MET A 22 18.44 -2.04 8.88
CA MET A 22 17.40 -1.50 9.77
C MET A 22 16.10 -2.29 9.65
N ILE A 23 15.65 -2.62 8.44
CA ILE A 23 14.43 -3.40 8.19
C ILE A 23 14.57 -4.80 8.80
N ASN A 24 15.69 -5.48 8.54
CA ASN A 24 15.96 -6.81 9.09
C ASN A 24 15.98 -6.78 10.62
N HIS A 25 16.60 -5.78 11.24
CA HIS A 25 16.52 -5.64 12.69
C HIS A 25 15.07 -5.44 13.19
N LEU A 26 14.26 -4.65 12.48
CA LEU A 26 12.86 -4.45 12.85
C LEU A 26 12.05 -5.75 12.73
N GLU A 27 12.15 -6.42 11.59
CA GLU A 27 11.39 -7.62 11.25
C GLU A 27 11.83 -8.85 12.03
N ASP A 28 13.13 -9.04 12.28
CA ASP A 28 13.63 -10.24 12.96
C ASP A 28 13.67 -10.12 14.48
N PHE A 29 13.71 -8.89 15.01
CA PHE A 29 13.89 -8.67 16.44
C PHE A 29 12.86 -7.73 17.04
N GLN A 30 12.77 -6.48 16.56
CA GLN A 30 12.01 -5.45 17.26
C GLN A 30 10.51 -5.73 17.28
N PHE A 31 9.93 -6.22 16.18
CA PHE A 31 8.50 -6.53 16.09
C PHE A 31 8.08 -7.75 16.91
N PHE A 32 9.02 -8.54 17.44
CA PHE A 32 8.70 -9.67 18.30
C PHE A 32 8.98 -9.43 19.78
N GLN A 33 9.51 -8.26 20.16
CA GLN A 33 9.66 -7.93 21.57
C GLN A 33 8.30 -7.80 22.27
N SER A 34 8.29 -7.98 23.60
CA SER A 34 7.08 -7.76 24.38
C SER A 34 6.62 -6.31 24.26
N GLY A 35 5.32 -6.13 24.06
CA GLY A 35 4.72 -4.81 24.04
C GLY A 35 4.45 -4.24 25.42
N MET A 36 3.96 -2.99 25.45
CA MET A 36 3.56 -2.33 26.69
C MET A 36 2.26 -2.95 27.23
N GLY A 37 2.39 -3.94 28.12
CA GLY A 37 1.26 -4.61 28.77
C GLY A 37 0.44 -5.55 27.88
N GLU A 38 0.84 -5.76 26.63
CA GLU A 38 0.18 -6.63 25.66
C GLU A 38 1.22 -7.21 24.68
N TYR A 39 0.86 -8.22 23.87
CA TYR A 39 1.75 -8.83 22.89
C TYR A 39 3.05 -9.37 23.52
N PRO A 40 2.99 -10.35 24.44
CA PRO A 40 4.19 -10.93 25.03
C PRO A 40 5.06 -11.57 23.95
N ARG A 41 6.38 -11.49 24.11
CA ARG A 41 7.37 -11.97 23.15
C ARG A 41 7.11 -13.39 22.65
N GLU A 42 6.87 -14.33 23.55
CA GLU A 42 6.60 -15.73 23.21
C GLU A 42 5.44 -15.88 22.22
N ARG A 43 4.36 -15.11 22.42
CA ARG A 43 3.21 -15.11 21.51
C ARG A 43 3.56 -14.50 20.16
N ASN A 44 4.31 -13.40 20.15
CA ASN A 44 4.74 -12.75 18.90
C ASN A 44 5.65 -13.66 18.07
N GLU A 45 6.59 -14.37 18.71
CA GLU A 45 7.50 -15.32 18.06
C GLU A 45 6.76 -16.57 17.54
N ALA A 46 5.69 -16.99 18.21
CA ALA A 46 4.86 -18.12 17.78
C ALA A 46 3.98 -17.81 16.55
N ASP A 47 3.61 -16.54 16.33
CA ASP A 47 2.78 -16.12 15.20
C ASP A 47 3.40 -14.91 14.47
N ARG A 48 4.55 -15.15 13.83
CA ARG A 48 5.34 -14.10 13.18
C ARG A 48 4.62 -13.39 12.04
N PHE A 49 3.64 -14.05 11.40
CA PHE A 49 2.90 -13.44 10.30
C PHE A 49 1.83 -12.46 10.82
N ASN A 50 0.92 -12.90 11.69
CA ASN A 50 -0.18 -12.04 12.14
C ASN A 50 0.28 -11.02 13.20
N LEU A 51 1.37 -11.32 13.92
CA LEU A 51 1.93 -10.44 14.94
C LEU A 51 3.24 -9.77 14.51
N GLY A 52 3.63 -9.87 13.24
CA GLY A 52 4.76 -9.12 12.67
C GLY A 52 4.33 -7.83 11.94
N GLY A 53 5.31 -7.04 11.50
CA GLY A 53 5.08 -5.85 10.66
C GLY A 53 4.56 -4.60 11.39
N PHE A 54 4.62 -4.55 12.73
CA PHE A 54 4.26 -3.34 13.47
C PHE A 54 4.96 -3.27 14.83
N ALA A 55 5.20 -2.05 15.32
CA ALA A 55 5.82 -1.83 16.63
C ALA A 55 4.87 -2.15 17.80
N LYS A 56 5.39 -2.80 18.84
CA LYS A 56 4.63 -3.28 20.01
C LYS A 56 4.38 -2.23 21.09
N VAL A 57 4.28 -0.97 20.72
CA VAL A 57 3.92 0.11 21.66
C VAL A 57 3.04 1.13 20.93
N GLN A 58 3.56 1.67 19.82
CA GLN A 58 2.88 2.65 18.96
C GLN A 58 3.05 2.24 17.49
N PRO A 59 2.16 1.38 16.96
CA PRO A 59 2.21 0.84 15.61
C PRO A 59 2.48 1.85 14.49
N TYR A 60 1.78 3.00 14.43
CA TYR A 60 1.98 3.97 13.35
C TYR A 60 3.21 4.87 13.55
N TYR A 61 3.85 4.80 14.72
CA TYR A 61 5.06 5.57 15.00
C TYR A 61 6.30 5.00 14.30
N CYS A 62 6.33 3.70 14.00
CA CYS A 62 7.51 3.04 13.42
C CYS A 62 7.70 3.28 11.91
N ARG A 63 6.75 3.93 11.21
CA ARG A 63 6.87 4.33 9.79
C ARG A 63 7.33 3.20 8.82
N ILE A 64 7.24 1.93 9.20
CA ILE A 64 7.81 0.80 8.43
C ILE A 64 7.04 0.57 7.13
N VAL A 65 5.73 0.82 7.16
CA VAL A 65 4.84 0.75 5.99
C VAL A 65 5.33 1.70 4.88
N ASP A 66 5.77 2.91 5.24
CA ASP A 66 6.33 3.88 4.30
C ASP A 66 7.64 3.38 3.68
N VAL A 67 8.48 2.70 4.46
CA VAL A 67 9.73 2.10 3.97
C VAL A 67 9.42 1.00 2.95
N TYR A 68 8.47 0.12 3.24
CA TYR A 68 8.00 -0.88 2.28
C TYR A 68 7.43 -0.25 1.02
N ALA A 69 6.69 0.85 1.14
CA ALA A 69 6.17 1.56 -0.01
C ALA A 69 7.27 2.15 -0.91
N LEU A 70 8.32 2.72 -0.31
CA LEU A 70 9.48 3.28 -1.02
C LEU A 70 10.33 2.22 -1.71
N ARG A 71 10.38 1.00 -1.14
CA ARG A 71 11.07 -0.16 -1.71
C ARG A 71 10.21 -0.99 -2.66
N ASP A 72 8.95 -0.60 -2.87
CA ASP A 72 7.95 -1.34 -3.65
C ASP A 72 7.68 -2.76 -3.13
N GLU A 73 7.85 -2.98 -1.82
CA GLU A 73 7.66 -4.27 -1.15
C GLU A 73 6.19 -4.51 -0.81
N VAL A 74 5.45 -5.05 -1.79
CA VAL A 74 3.99 -5.18 -1.73
C VAL A 74 3.48 -6.02 -0.57
N LYS A 75 4.03 -7.23 -0.38
CA LYS A 75 3.54 -8.16 0.65
C LYS A 75 3.84 -7.64 2.07
N PRO A 76 5.07 -7.17 2.39
CA PRO A 76 5.35 -6.53 3.66
C PRO A 76 4.49 -5.29 3.93
N PHE A 77 4.25 -4.43 2.93
CA PHE A 77 3.36 -3.28 3.06
C PHE A 77 1.96 -3.72 3.50
N ILE A 78 1.33 -4.63 2.75
CA ILE A 78 -0.05 -5.07 3.00
C ILE A 78 -0.18 -5.69 4.39
N ARG A 79 0.74 -6.60 4.74
CA ARG A 79 0.76 -7.25 6.06
C ARG A 79 0.85 -6.20 7.17
N SER A 80 1.80 -5.27 7.07
CA SER A 80 2.07 -4.28 8.10
C SER A 80 0.91 -3.29 8.27
N TYR A 81 0.34 -2.83 7.15
CA TYR A 81 -0.84 -1.96 7.15
C TYR A 81 -2.04 -2.62 7.84
N PHE A 82 -2.40 -3.84 7.44
CA PHE A 82 -3.57 -4.51 8.01
C PHE A 82 -3.34 -5.03 9.43
N ASN A 83 -2.14 -5.48 9.77
CA ASN A 83 -1.83 -5.94 11.12
C ASN A 83 -1.85 -4.79 12.14
N ALA A 84 -1.52 -3.56 11.75
CA ALA A 84 -1.53 -2.42 12.66
C ALA A 84 -2.94 -1.97 13.06
N ILE A 85 -3.91 -2.00 12.13
CA ILE A 85 -5.27 -1.49 12.36
C ILE A 85 -5.96 -2.05 13.62
N PRO A 86 -6.13 -3.38 13.78
CA PRO A 86 -6.89 -3.94 14.89
C PRO A 86 -6.24 -3.74 16.26
N THR A 87 -4.97 -3.32 16.29
CA THR A 87 -4.20 -3.16 17.53
C THR A 87 -4.58 -1.88 18.29
N LEU A 88 -5.09 -0.86 17.59
CA LEU A 88 -5.37 0.47 18.13
C LEU A 88 -6.78 1.00 17.81
N LEU A 89 -7.51 0.37 16.89
CA LEU A 89 -8.82 0.85 16.45
C LEU A 89 -9.87 0.70 17.57
N SER A 90 -10.42 1.83 18.02
CA SER A 90 -11.66 1.85 18.79
C SER A 90 -12.82 1.38 17.93
N ARG A 91 -13.49 0.32 18.36
CA ARG A 91 -14.68 -0.21 17.67
C ARG A 91 -15.97 0.57 17.96
N GLU A 92 -15.93 1.49 18.92
CA GLU A 92 -17.08 2.30 19.31
C GLU A 92 -17.18 3.58 18.49
N ILE A 93 -16.04 4.26 18.29
CA ILE A 93 -16.00 5.58 17.64
C ILE A 93 -15.09 5.62 16.40
N LEU A 94 -14.50 4.49 16.01
CA LEU A 94 -13.64 4.34 14.82
C LEU A 94 -12.46 5.34 14.80
N SER A 95 -11.90 5.63 15.97
CA SER A 95 -10.67 6.40 16.13
C SER A 95 -9.51 5.49 16.55
N PHE A 96 -8.28 5.99 16.46
CA PHE A 96 -7.09 5.23 16.84
C PHE A 96 -6.55 5.70 18.19
N TRP A 97 -6.32 4.73 19.09
CA TRP A 97 -5.69 4.96 20.38
C TRP A 97 -4.19 5.16 20.27
N GLU A 98 -3.58 5.79 21.26
CA GLU A 98 -2.13 5.94 21.31
C GLU A 98 -1.36 4.67 21.64
N HIS A 99 -1.88 3.90 22.57
CA HIS A 99 -1.31 2.64 23.06
C HIS A 99 -2.39 1.57 23.08
N PHE A 100 -1.96 0.33 23.21
CA PHE A 100 -2.87 -0.80 23.46
C PHE A 100 -3.70 -0.54 24.71
N HIS A 101 -4.95 -1.02 24.71
CA HIS A 101 -5.90 -0.84 25.82
C HIS A 101 -6.08 0.62 26.25
N ASN A 102 -6.05 1.55 25.29
CA ASN A 102 -6.41 2.96 25.52
C ASN A 102 -5.70 3.63 26.72
N ILE A 103 -4.48 3.17 27.06
CA ILE A 103 -3.67 3.68 28.17
C ILE A 103 -2.87 4.90 27.71
N ALA A 104 -3.57 5.98 27.31
CA ALA A 104 -3.09 7.37 27.16
C ALA A 104 -4.15 8.15 26.36
N ALA A 105 -3.81 8.68 25.18
CA ALA A 105 -4.78 9.36 24.34
C ALA A 105 -5.77 8.38 23.70
N TRP A 106 -7.06 8.60 23.99
CA TRP A 106 -8.19 7.85 23.43
C TRP A 106 -8.51 8.21 21.99
N ASN A 107 -7.99 9.34 21.50
CA ASN A 107 -8.02 9.71 20.11
C ASN A 107 -6.69 10.41 19.80
N LYS A 108 -5.73 9.65 19.29
CA LYS A 108 -4.43 10.19 18.91
C LYS A 108 -4.45 10.56 17.44
N THR A 109 -4.52 11.87 17.18
CA THR A 109 -4.52 12.44 15.83
C THR A 109 -3.33 11.97 14.98
N HIS A 110 -2.18 11.70 15.60
CA HIS A 110 -1.01 11.13 14.91
C HIS A 110 -1.29 9.74 14.33
N GLU A 111 -1.90 8.81 15.08
CA GLU A 111 -2.18 7.46 14.60
C GLU A 111 -3.24 7.49 13.49
N THR A 112 -4.30 8.28 13.68
CA THR A 112 -5.33 8.49 12.64
C THR A 112 -4.74 9.12 11.38
N GLY A 113 -3.87 10.14 11.52
CA GLY A 113 -3.21 10.80 10.40
C GLY A 113 -2.35 9.85 9.58
N TRP A 114 -1.59 8.98 10.25
CA TRP A 114 -0.77 7.99 9.55
C TRP A 114 -1.58 6.85 8.95
N PHE A 115 -2.64 6.39 9.61
CA PHE A 115 -3.60 5.48 8.98
C PHE A 115 -4.11 6.07 7.65
N LEU A 116 -4.59 7.31 7.64
CA LEU A 116 -5.07 7.97 6.41
C LEU A 116 -3.98 8.10 5.35
N SER A 117 -2.76 8.48 5.74
CA SER A 117 -1.63 8.62 4.82
C SER A 117 -1.19 7.28 4.21
N GLN A 118 -1.17 6.20 5.00
CA GLN A 118 -0.86 4.86 4.51
C GLN A 118 -2.00 4.29 3.66
N THR A 119 -3.26 4.56 4.00
CA THR A 119 -4.43 4.24 3.18
C THR A 119 -4.32 4.92 1.82
N ARG A 120 -3.98 6.22 1.78
CA ARG A 120 -3.71 6.92 0.52
C ARG A 120 -2.63 6.19 -0.26
N THR A 121 -1.49 5.89 0.37
CA THR A 121 -0.34 5.20 -0.26
C THR A 121 -0.75 3.85 -0.86
N MET A 122 -1.65 3.11 -0.21
CA MET A 122 -2.13 1.82 -0.72
C MET A 122 -2.85 1.96 -2.07
N PHE A 123 -3.65 3.02 -2.21
CA PHE A 123 -4.46 3.29 -3.40
C PHE A 123 -3.73 4.12 -4.45
N LEU A 124 -2.88 5.06 -4.04
CA LEU A 124 -2.07 5.85 -4.95
C LEU A 124 -0.83 6.44 -4.27
N MET A 125 0.21 6.67 -5.05
CA MET A 125 1.37 7.44 -4.60
C MET A 125 2.09 8.07 -5.79
N GLU A 126 2.87 9.11 -5.52
CA GLU A 126 3.75 9.74 -6.48
C GLU A 126 5.18 9.22 -6.30
N ARG A 127 5.84 8.85 -7.41
CA ARG A 127 7.25 8.46 -7.45
C ARG A 127 7.97 9.29 -8.51
N GLY A 128 8.64 10.36 -8.10
CA GLY A 128 9.21 11.33 -9.03
C GLY A 128 8.12 11.94 -9.92
N GLY A 129 8.29 11.85 -11.25
CA GLY A 129 7.29 12.28 -12.24
C GLY A 129 6.15 11.30 -12.50
N GLU A 130 6.14 10.13 -11.85
CA GLU A 130 5.15 9.07 -12.08
C GLU A 130 3.99 9.12 -11.07
N LEU A 131 2.77 8.87 -11.56
CA LEU A 131 1.60 8.62 -10.73
C LEU A 131 1.31 7.12 -10.66
N TRP A 132 1.47 6.51 -9.50
CA TRP A 132 1.19 5.10 -9.26
C TRP A 132 -0.24 4.93 -8.75
N LEU A 133 -1.00 4.03 -9.39
CA LEU A 133 -2.38 3.68 -9.05
C LEU A 133 -2.45 2.21 -8.61
N ALA A 134 -3.21 1.96 -7.54
CA ALA A 134 -3.32 0.67 -6.87
C ALA A 134 -1.96 -0.01 -6.52
N PRO A 135 -0.90 0.72 -6.14
CA PRO A 135 0.43 0.14 -5.94
C PRO A 135 0.44 -0.96 -4.86
N PHE A 136 -0.44 -0.88 -3.85
CA PHE A 136 -0.51 -1.85 -2.76
C PHE A 136 -1.92 -2.36 -2.45
N VAL A 137 -2.92 -2.08 -3.30
CA VAL A 137 -4.27 -2.70 -3.21
C VAL A 137 -4.16 -4.21 -3.13
N THR A 138 -4.72 -4.85 -2.11
CA THR A 138 -4.60 -6.31 -1.94
C THR A 138 -5.29 -7.09 -3.05
N ASN A 139 -4.71 -8.22 -3.45
CA ASN A 139 -5.30 -9.14 -4.43
C ASN A 139 -6.61 -9.77 -3.92
N ASN A 140 -6.82 -9.82 -2.60
CA ASN A 140 -8.08 -10.22 -1.97
C ASN A 140 -9.26 -9.29 -2.31
N TRP A 141 -9.00 -8.06 -2.75
CA TRP A 141 -10.03 -7.11 -3.20
C TRP A 141 -10.29 -7.16 -4.70
N LEU A 142 -9.61 -8.07 -5.40
CA LEU A 142 -9.76 -8.29 -6.83
C LEU A 142 -10.31 -9.70 -7.12
N MET A 143 -10.92 -10.36 -6.13
CA MET A 143 -11.67 -11.61 -6.36
C MET A 143 -12.78 -11.39 -7.38
N ASP A 144 -13.27 -12.46 -8.01
CA ASP A 144 -14.30 -12.36 -9.05
C ASP A 144 -15.52 -11.56 -8.59
N GLY A 145 -15.96 -10.61 -9.43
CA GLY A 145 -17.09 -9.72 -9.14
C GLY A 145 -16.78 -8.59 -8.15
N MET A 146 -15.58 -8.51 -7.59
CA MET A 146 -15.18 -7.39 -6.73
C MET A 146 -14.76 -6.16 -7.53
N GLU A 147 -14.87 -5.02 -6.86
CA GLU A 147 -14.50 -3.72 -7.41
C GLU A 147 -13.71 -2.90 -6.38
N VAL A 148 -12.67 -2.20 -6.85
CA VAL A 148 -11.99 -1.14 -6.11
C VAL A 148 -12.21 0.17 -6.86
N SER A 149 -12.86 1.15 -6.22
CA SER A 149 -13.13 2.48 -6.80
C SER A 149 -12.52 3.58 -5.94
N ILE A 150 -11.83 4.52 -6.58
CA ILE A 150 -11.23 5.70 -5.98
C ILE A 150 -11.67 6.91 -6.79
N GLU A 151 -12.18 7.93 -6.10
CA GLU A 151 -12.71 9.15 -6.72
C GLU A 151 -12.09 10.39 -6.07
N ASN A 152 -11.82 11.41 -6.87
CA ASN A 152 -11.34 12.73 -6.43
C ASN A 152 -10.10 12.68 -5.50
N ALA A 153 -9.25 11.68 -5.67
CA ALA A 153 -8.14 11.48 -4.75
C ALA A 153 -7.02 12.50 -5.04
N PRO A 154 -6.52 13.22 -4.02
CA PRO A 154 -5.61 14.34 -4.22
C PRO A 154 -4.20 13.85 -4.56
N THR A 155 -3.60 14.45 -5.59
CA THR A 155 -2.20 14.23 -5.99
C THR A 155 -1.50 15.56 -6.33
N HIS A 156 -0.17 15.52 -6.46
CA HIS A 156 0.61 16.66 -6.99
C HIS A 156 0.13 17.06 -8.40
N PHE A 157 -0.28 16.08 -9.21
CA PHE A 157 -0.72 16.23 -10.59
C PHE A 157 -2.15 16.80 -10.71
N GLY A 158 -2.93 16.76 -9.63
CA GLY A 158 -4.34 17.10 -9.56
C GLY A 158 -5.19 15.93 -9.05
N PRO A 159 -6.51 16.10 -8.86
CA PRO A 159 -7.38 14.99 -8.49
C PRO A 159 -7.34 13.89 -9.56
N VAL A 160 -7.32 12.63 -9.12
CA VAL A 160 -7.40 11.44 -9.98
C VAL A 160 -8.53 10.54 -9.51
N GLY A 161 -9.17 9.84 -10.43
CA GLY A 161 -10.10 8.76 -10.16
C GLY A 161 -9.68 7.49 -10.88
N TYR A 162 -9.97 6.33 -10.32
CA TYR A 162 -9.87 5.08 -11.05
C TYR A 162 -10.77 3.99 -10.47
N ARG A 163 -11.13 3.01 -11.31
CA ARG A 163 -11.88 1.81 -10.94
C ARG A 163 -11.14 0.58 -11.44
N LEU A 164 -11.11 -0.47 -10.62
CA LEU A 164 -10.69 -1.83 -11.00
C LEU A 164 -11.90 -2.74 -10.84
N ILE A 165 -12.31 -3.41 -11.92
CA ILE A 165 -13.49 -4.26 -11.99
C ILE A 165 -13.02 -5.67 -12.31
N SER A 166 -13.13 -6.58 -11.34
CA SER A 166 -12.63 -7.93 -11.47
C SER A 166 -13.65 -8.87 -12.10
N SER A 167 -13.25 -9.53 -13.19
CA SER A 167 -14.00 -10.59 -13.86
C SER A 167 -13.07 -11.79 -14.09
N VAL A 168 -12.30 -12.15 -13.06
CA VAL A 168 -11.24 -13.17 -13.16
C VAL A 168 -11.75 -14.57 -13.49
N ASN A 169 -13.03 -14.89 -13.22
CA ASN A 169 -13.64 -16.13 -13.73
C ASN A 169 -13.81 -16.13 -15.26
N GLN A 170 -13.84 -14.95 -15.87
CA GLN A 170 -13.79 -14.75 -17.33
C GLN A 170 -12.36 -14.47 -17.84
N GLY A 171 -11.37 -14.48 -16.94
CA GLY A 171 -9.95 -14.34 -17.29
C GLY A 171 -9.43 -12.92 -17.40
N PHE A 172 -10.15 -11.89 -16.93
CA PHE A 172 -9.70 -10.50 -17.05
C PHE A 172 -10.08 -9.60 -15.87
N ILE A 173 -9.38 -8.47 -15.76
CA ILE A 173 -9.71 -7.34 -14.90
C ILE A 173 -9.72 -6.08 -15.78
N ASP A 174 -10.79 -5.30 -15.71
CA ASP A 174 -10.90 -4.01 -16.38
C ASP A 174 -10.51 -2.87 -15.43
N ALA A 175 -9.88 -1.84 -15.97
CA ALA A 175 -9.60 -0.60 -15.28
C ALA A 175 -10.12 0.60 -16.07
N ILE A 176 -10.68 1.57 -15.35
CA ILE A 176 -11.09 2.87 -15.91
C ILE A 176 -10.35 3.92 -15.11
N ILE A 177 -9.54 4.75 -15.77
CA ILE A 177 -8.74 5.78 -15.12
C ILE A 177 -9.22 7.15 -15.61
N GLU A 178 -9.51 8.04 -14.68
CA GLU A 178 -9.75 9.45 -14.90
C GLU A 178 -8.47 10.22 -14.56
N PRO A 179 -7.61 10.48 -15.56
CA PRO A 179 -6.28 11.06 -15.32
C PRO A 179 -6.38 12.49 -14.77
N PRO A 180 -5.39 12.92 -13.97
CA PRO A 180 -5.35 14.29 -13.47
C PRO A 180 -5.11 15.28 -14.61
N LYS A 181 -5.79 16.43 -14.55
CA LYS A 181 -5.78 17.45 -15.63
C LYS A 181 -4.94 18.70 -15.34
N ARG A 182 -4.54 18.92 -14.08
CA ARG A 182 -3.87 20.18 -13.68
C ARG A 182 -2.42 20.21 -14.16
N ASN A 183 -1.62 19.25 -13.69
CA ASN A 183 -0.23 19.07 -14.09
C ASN A 183 -0.09 17.59 -14.48
N PRO A 184 -0.18 17.20 -15.76
CA PRO A 184 -0.12 15.79 -16.13
C PRO A 184 1.22 15.17 -15.67
N PRO A 185 1.20 13.92 -15.15
CA PRO A 185 2.43 13.22 -14.81
C PRO A 185 3.25 12.89 -16.07
N GLU A 186 4.49 12.45 -15.90
CA GLU A 186 5.28 11.90 -17.01
C GLU A 186 4.69 10.56 -17.48
N SER A 187 4.21 9.75 -16.53
CA SER A 187 3.48 8.52 -16.81
C SER A 187 2.54 8.13 -15.66
N ILE A 188 1.54 7.31 -15.98
CA ILE A 188 0.70 6.63 -15.00
C ILE A 188 1.14 5.18 -14.93
N VAL A 189 1.39 4.66 -13.72
CA VAL A 189 1.71 3.26 -13.49
C VAL A 189 0.55 2.60 -12.76
N LEU A 190 -0.20 1.76 -13.46
CA LEU A 190 -1.31 1.00 -12.89
C LEU A 190 -0.81 -0.37 -12.48
N ARG A 191 -1.00 -0.78 -11.21
CA ARG A 191 -0.75 -2.17 -10.80
C ARG A 191 -2.07 -2.95 -10.73
N VAL A 192 -2.15 -4.08 -11.42
CA VAL A 192 -3.34 -4.96 -11.44
C VAL A 192 -2.90 -6.39 -11.16
N ARG A 193 -3.25 -6.91 -9.99
CA ARG A 193 -2.82 -8.22 -9.51
C ARG A 193 -3.96 -9.22 -9.62
N HIS A 194 -3.67 -10.40 -10.16
CA HIS A 194 -4.65 -11.48 -10.12
C HIS A 194 -4.75 -12.02 -8.68
N PRO A 195 -5.96 -12.36 -8.18
CA PRO A 195 -6.17 -12.92 -6.84
C PRO A 195 -5.27 -14.12 -6.52
N GLU A 196 -5.14 -15.02 -7.49
CA GLU A 196 -4.31 -16.24 -7.39
C GLU A 196 -2.85 -16.04 -7.86
N GLY A 197 -2.43 -14.80 -8.17
CA GLY A 197 -1.07 -14.51 -8.64
C GLY A 197 -0.76 -15.02 -10.06
N LYS A 198 -1.77 -15.17 -10.92
CA LYS A 198 -1.55 -15.48 -12.35
C LYS A 198 -0.85 -14.30 -13.03
N PRO A 199 0.14 -14.56 -13.90
CA PRO A 199 0.86 -13.50 -14.59
C PRO A 199 -0.03 -12.84 -15.66
N ILE A 200 0.21 -11.55 -15.90
CA ILE A 200 -0.43 -10.82 -17.01
C ILE A 200 -0.04 -11.47 -18.34
N LYS A 201 -1.03 -11.92 -19.12
CA LYS A 201 -0.81 -12.45 -20.48
C LYS A 201 -0.77 -11.34 -21.51
N THR A 202 -1.82 -10.52 -21.52
CA THR A 202 -2.07 -9.45 -22.50
C THR A 202 -2.70 -8.24 -21.83
N VAL A 203 -2.45 -7.07 -22.40
CA VAL A 203 -3.05 -5.80 -21.98
C VAL A 203 -3.60 -5.10 -23.21
N ARG A 204 -4.81 -4.55 -23.10
CA ARG A 204 -5.40 -3.65 -24.10
C ARG A 204 -5.67 -2.29 -23.49
N VAL A 205 -5.38 -1.23 -24.21
CA VAL A 205 -5.70 0.17 -23.83
C VAL A 205 -6.62 0.75 -24.89
N GLY A 206 -7.89 0.97 -24.53
CA GLY A 206 -8.97 1.12 -25.50
C GLY A 206 -9.02 -0.11 -26.42
N ASP A 207 -9.00 0.12 -27.75
CA ASP A 207 -9.04 -0.95 -28.76
C ASP A 207 -7.65 -1.42 -29.22
N ARG A 208 -6.57 -1.02 -28.53
CA ARG A 208 -5.19 -1.29 -28.97
C ARG A 208 -4.49 -2.25 -28.03
N ASP A 209 -3.75 -3.19 -28.61
CA ASP A 209 -2.79 -4.00 -27.86
C ASP A 209 -1.71 -3.11 -27.24
N TRP A 210 -1.39 -3.37 -25.99
CA TRP A 210 -0.45 -2.60 -25.20
C TRP A 210 0.70 -3.47 -24.73
N LYS A 211 1.93 -3.00 -24.96
CA LYS A 211 3.15 -3.79 -24.71
C LYS A 211 3.97 -3.30 -23.51
N ASP A 212 3.69 -2.09 -23.01
CA ASP A 212 4.42 -1.51 -21.88
C ASP A 212 3.78 -1.97 -20.55
N PHE A 213 4.03 -3.25 -20.24
CA PHE A 213 3.65 -3.86 -18.97
C PHE A 213 4.73 -4.84 -18.49
N ASP A 214 4.82 -5.00 -17.18
CA ASP A 214 5.76 -5.89 -16.48
C ASP A 214 4.97 -7.02 -15.83
N ARG A 215 5.31 -8.26 -16.20
CA ARG A 215 4.64 -9.47 -15.70
C ARG A 215 5.00 -9.81 -14.26
N GLU A 216 6.21 -9.48 -13.84
CA GLU A 216 6.71 -9.80 -12.49
C GLU A 216 6.23 -8.76 -11.48
N LYS A 217 6.21 -7.48 -11.88
CA LYS A 217 5.74 -6.36 -11.05
C LYS A 217 4.23 -6.13 -11.13
N GLU A 218 3.57 -6.81 -12.06
CA GLU A 218 2.12 -6.71 -12.33
C GLU A 218 1.68 -5.27 -12.66
N THR A 219 2.57 -4.50 -13.30
CA THR A 219 2.38 -3.08 -13.61
C THR A 219 2.20 -2.83 -15.10
N ILE A 220 1.31 -1.91 -15.43
CA ILE A 220 1.08 -1.37 -16.77
C ILE A 220 1.47 0.11 -16.74
N ARG A 221 2.37 0.53 -17.64
CA ARG A 221 2.76 1.92 -17.78
C ARG A 221 1.96 2.56 -18.91
N LEU A 222 1.32 3.69 -18.61
CA LEU A 222 0.35 4.36 -19.46
C LEU A 222 0.78 5.80 -19.74
N THR A 223 0.53 6.24 -20.97
CA THR A 223 0.67 7.65 -21.34
C THR A 223 -0.53 8.44 -20.77
N PRO A 224 -0.29 9.53 -20.02
CA PRO A 224 -1.38 10.35 -19.52
C PRO A 224 -2.08 11.09 -20.67
N GLY A 225 -3.35 11.43 -20.48
CA GLY A 225 -4.15 12.16 -21.45
C GLY A 225 -5.29 12.90 -20.78
N GLU A 226 -6.10 13.62 -21.55
CA GLU A 226 -7.22 14.40 -21.00
C GLU A 226 -8.52 13.57 -20.84
N LYS A 227 -8.59 12.45 -21.56
CA LYS A 227 -9.75 11.54 -21.60
C LYS A 227 -9.53 10.36 -20.67
N ALA A 228 -10.62 9.72 -20.28
CA ALA A 228 -10.57 8.48 -19.53
C ALA A 228 -9.77 7.42 -20.31
N ILE A 229 -8.95 6.65 -19.58
CA ILE A 229 -8.16 5.55 -20.12
C ILE A 229 -8.84 4.26 -19.68
N HIS A 230 -9.23 3.44 -20.66
CA HIS A 230 -9.79 2.11 -20.44
C HIS A 230 -8.69 1.08 -20.64
N VAL A 231 -8.44 0.24 -19.64
CA VAL A 231 -7.42 -0.81 -19.69
C VAL A 231 -8.10 -2.15 -19.43
N ARG A 232 -7.82 -3.16 -20.25
CA ARG A 232 -8.20 -4.54 -19.97
C ARG A 232 -6.93 -5.37 -19.78
N VAL A 233 -6.84 -6.07 -18.65
CA VAL A 233 -5.72 -6.96 -18.30
C VAL A 233 -6.24 -8.39 -18.31
N GLU A 234 -5.64 -9.26 -19.11
CA GLU A 234 -6.04 -10.67 -19.25
C GLU A 234 -4.97 -11.61 -18.69
N TYR A 235 -5.40 -12.72 -18.08
CA TYR A 235 -4.58 -13.63 -17.27
C TYR A 235 -4.65 -15.10 -17.70
#